data_AF-A0A939G339-F1
#
_entry.id   AF-A0A939G339-F1
#
_cell.length_a   1.000
_cell.length_b   1.000
_cell.length_c   1.000
_cell.angle_alpha   90.00
_cell.angle_beta   90.00
_cell.angle_gamma   90.00
#
_symmetry.space_group_name_H-M   'P 1'
#
loop_
_entity.id
_entity.type
_entity.pdbx_description
1 polymer ?
#
loop_
_entity_poly.entity_id
_entity_poly.type
_entity_poly.pdbx_seq_one_letter_code
_entity_poly.pdbx_strand_id
1 'polypeptide(L)'
;MDIINDLLATVNPQQEQRIHDRMMLAARIADALDAKGWAQKDLAIKLNKQPSEISKWLSGTHNFTIDTLSDLSHVLGVKLLCVKEEPKPVARQVARYERIAIASYRQESDLINYESFQTGIVQPSEHHETQAH
;
A
#
# COMPACT_ATOMS: atom_id res chain seq x y z
N MET A 1 38.56 -23.42 -25.27
CA MET A 1 37.27 -23.12 -24.60
C MET A 1 37.55 -23.01 -23.12
N ASP A 2 37.67 -21.78 -22.63
CA ASP A 2 37.91 -21.50 -21.22
C ASP A 2 36.60 -21.60 -20.45
N ILE A 3 36.42 -22.72 -19.76
CA ILE A 3 35.23 -23.02 -18.93
C ILE A 3 34.97 -21.90 -17.91
N ILE A 4 36.02 -21.22 -17.45
CA ILE A 4 35.94 -20.09 -16.52
C ILE A 4 35.34 -18.85 -17.21
N ASN A 5 35.69 -18.58 -18.47
CA ASN A 5 35.17 -17.43 -19.22
C ASN A 5 33.69 -17.63 -19.61
N ASP A 6 33.29 -18.86 -19.94
CA ASP A 6 31.88 -19.18 -20.23
C ASP A 6 30.98 -19.11 -18.96
N LEU A 7 31.54 -19.46 -17.79
CA LEU A 7 30.87 -19.33 -16.50
C LEU A 7 30.70 -17.86 -16.06
N LEU A 8 31.69 -17.01 -16.36
CA LEU A 8 31.62 -15.57 -16.08
C LEU A 8 30.74 -14.82 -17.10
N ALA A 9 30.65 -15.30 -18.34
CA ALA A 9 29.78 -14.74 -19.38
C ALA A 9 28.27 -14.97 -19.15
N THR A 10 27.90 -15.75 -18.13
CA THR A 10 26.51 -16.20 -17.89
C THR A 10 25.94 -15.76 -16.55
N VAL A 11 26.51 -14.75 -15.89
CA VAL A 11 25.84 -14.13 -14.74
C VAL A 11 24.56 -13.47 -15.24
N ASN A 12 23.44 -14.16 -15.04
CA ASN A 12 22.12 -13.69 -15.41
C ASN A 12 21.88 -12.33 -14.71
N PRO A 13 21.56 -11.24 -15.43
CA PRO A 13 21.31 -9.92 -14.83
C PRO A 13 20.27 -9.96 -13.71
N GLN A 14 19.29 -10.87 -13.80
CA GLN A 14 18.30 -11.05 -12.73
C GLN A 14 18.91 -11.65 -11.45
N GLN A 15 19.90 -12.53 -11.59
CA GLN A 15 20.60 -13.09 -10.43
C GLN A 15 21.47 -12.05 -9.76
N GLU A 16 22.17 -11.23 -10.54
CA GLU A 16 22.94 -10.09 -10.04
C GLU A 16 22.02 -9.12 -9.26
N GLN A 17 20.88 -8.74 -9.85
CA GLN A 17 19.90 -7.89 -9.18
C GLN A 17 19.41 -8.50 -7.85
N ARG A 18 19.07 -9.81 -7.84
CA ARG A 18 18.66 -10.50 -6.61
C ARG A 18 19.74 -10.53 -5.54
N ILE A 19 21.01 -10.64 -5.91
CA ILE A 19 22.13 -10.58 -4.97
C ILE A 19 22.24 -9.16 -4.42
N HIS A 20 22.27 -8.17 -5.30
CA HIS A 20 22.32 -6.76 -4.94
C HIS A 20 21.22 -6.38 -3.94
N ASP A 21 19.97 -6.74 -4.23
CA ASP A 21 18.82 -6.41 -3.36
C ASP A 21 18.93 -7.05 -1.97
N ARG A 22 19.41 -8.31 -1.90
CA ARG A 22 19.63 -9.00 -0.63
C ARG A 22 20.77 -8.37 0.17
N MET A 23 21.85 -7.96 -0.50
CA MET A 23 22.96 -7.26 0.16
C MET A 23 22.52 -5.89 0.69
N MET A 24 21.70 -5.15 -0.06
CA MET A 24 21.15 -3.87 0.39
C MET A 24 20.24 -4.03 1.62
N LEU A 25 19.40 -5.07 1.64
CA LEU A 25 18.58 -5.39 2.82
C LEU A 25 19.45 -5.77 4.02
N ALA A 26 20.48 -6.61 3.82
CA ALA A 26 21.41 -7.00 4.86
C ALA A 26 22.15 -5.79 5.46
N ALA A 27 22.68 -4.90 4.62
CA ALA A 27 23.34 -3.67 5.05
C ALA A 27 22.40 -2.79 5.88
N ARG A 28 21.16 -2.61 5.41
CA ARG A 28 20.17 -1.80 6.13
C ARG A 28 19.77 -2.40 7.48
N ILE A 29 19.74 -3.72 7.60
CA ILE A 29 19.53 -4.40 8.88
C ILE A 29 20.74 -4.16 9.80
N ALA A 30 21.97 -4.27 9.29
CA ALA A 30 23.18 -4.00 10.06
C ALA A 30 23.20 -2.56 10.59
N ASP A 31 22.92 -1.57 9.72
CA ASP A 31 22.84 -0.16 10.12
C ASP A 31 21.79 0.06 11.23
N ALA A 32 20.65 -0.62 11.15
CA ALA A 32 19.60 -0.53 12.16
C ALA A 32 20.02 -1.16 13.51
N LEU A 33 20.86 -2.19 13.48
CA LEU A 33 21.45 -2.77 14.69
C LEU A 33 22.45 -1.81 15.32
N ASP A 34 23.35 -1.25 14.51
CA ASP A 34 24.36 -0.29 14.96
C ASP A 34 23.70 0.96 15.57
N ALA A 35 22.66 1.49 14.93
CA ALA A 35 21.90 2.63 15.44
C ALA A 35 21.21 2.35 16.80
N LYS A 36 20.94 1.08 17.11
CA LYS A 36 20.38 0.65 18.41
C LYS A 36 21.44 0.21 19.41
N GLY A 37 22.70 0.10 19.01
CA GLY A 37 23.75 -0.53 19.81
C GLY A 37 23.49 -2.02 20.09
N TRP A 38 22.81 -2.71 19.17
CA TRP A 38 22.47 -4.13 19.31
C TRP A 38 23.50 -5.02 18.63
N ALA A 39 23.89 -6.10 19.28
CA ALA A 39 24.61 -7.19 18.63
C ALA A 39 23.62 -8.15 17.92
N GLN A 40 24.13 -8.98 17.00
CA GLN A 40 23.31 -9.98 16.29
C GLN A 40 22.56 -10.93 17.25
N LYS A 41 23.16 -11.25 18.41
CA LYS A 41 22.52 -12.07 19.46
C LYS A 41 21.27 -11.41 20.03
N ASP A 42 21.24 -10.08 20.12
CA ASP A 42 20.12 -9.35 20.69
C ASP A 42 18.94 -9.40 19.71
N LEU A 43 19.22 -9.25 18.40
CA LEU A 43 18.23 -9.44 17.35
C LEU A 43 17.69 -10.88 17.34
N ALA A 44 18.55 -11.87 17.49
CA ALA A 44 18.16 -13.28 17.57
C ALA A 44 17.16 -13.52 18.71
N ILE A 45 17.45 -12.99 19.91
CA ILE A 45 16.56 -13.08 21.07
C ILE A 45 15.23 -12.37 20.79
N LYS A 46 15.26 -11.16 20.21
CA LYS A 46 14.04 -10.37 19.93
C LYS A 46 13.12 -11.03 18.90
N LEU A 47 13.68 -11.76 17.93
CA LEU A 47 12.92 -12.48 16.91
C LEU A 47 12.61 -13.94 17.29
N ASN A 48 13.12 -14.43 18.43
CA ASN A 48 13.09 -15.85 18.79
C ASN A 48 13.66 -16.74 17.68
N LYS A 49 14.84 -16.37 17.18
CA LYS A 49 15.57 -17.05 16.09
C LYS A 49 16.95 -17.48 16.54
N GLN A 50 17.57 -18.38 15.77
CA GLN A 50 18.94 -18.79 16.05
C GLN A 50 19.94 -17.71 15.59
N PRO A 51 21.03 -17.47 16.32
CA PRO A 51 22.08 -16.53 15.90
C PRO A 51 22.62 -16.85 14.50
N SER A 52 22.69 -18.14 14.13
CA SER A 52 23.13 -18.58 12.81
C SER A 52 22.18 -18.18 11.67
N GLU A 53 20.88 -18.00 11.94
CA GLU A 53 19.93 -17.44 10.98
C GLU A 53 20.21 -15.95 10.77
N ILE A 54 20.45 -15.20 11.85
CA ILE A 54 20.79 -13.77 11.77
C ILE A 54 22.08 -13.57 10.98
N SER A 55 23.11 -14.38 11.25
CA SER A 55 24.38 -14.28 10.51
C SER A 55 24.22 -14.59 9.03
N LYS A 56 23.36 -15.54 8.64
CA LYS A 56 23.05 -15.85 7.23
C LYS A 56 22.28 -14.72 6.53
N TRP A 57 21.42 -14.02 7.27
CA TRP A 57 20.74 -12.84 6.73
C TRP A 57 21.72 -11.70 6.49
N LEU A 58 22.61 -11.46 7.45
CA LEU A 58 23.59 -10.38 7.35
C LEU A 58 24.74 -10.65 6.38
N SER A 59 24.97 -11.90 5.98
CA SER A 59 25.90 -12.20 4.88
C SER A 59 25.35 -11.80 3.50
N GLY A 60 24.06 -11.46 3.38
CA GLY A 60 23.44 -11.08 2.11
C GLY A 60 23.27 -12.22 1.10
N THR A 61 23.61 -13.46 1.49
CA THR A 61 23.55 -14.64 0.62
C THR A 61 22.26 -15.45 0.77
N HIS A 62 21.47 -15.16 1.82
CA HIS A 62 20.22 -15.86 2.09
C HIS A 62 19.00 -15.06 1.63
N ASN A 63 17.96 -15.78 1.20
CA ASN A 63 16.70 -15.16 0.80
C ASN A 63 15.89 -14.74 2.02
N PHE A 64 15.14 -13.65 1.89
CA PHE A 64 14.18 -13.20 2.89
C PHE A 64 12.76 -13.50 2.42
N THR A 65 11.90 -13.98 3.33
CA THR A 65 10.45 -13.99 3.10
C THR A 65 9.86 -12.64 3.48
N ILE A 66 8.66 -12.34 2.95
CA ILE A 66 7.93 -11.11 3.30
C ILE A 66 7.61 -11.06 4.80
N ASP A 67 7.21 -12.18 5.39
CA ASP A 67 6.96 -12.29 6.84
C ASP A 67 8.22 -11.94 7.64
N THR A 68 9.36 -12.52 7.25
CA THR A 68 10.66 -12.23 7.91
C THR A 68 11.02 -10.76 7.84
N LEU A 69 10.84 -10.12 6.68
CA LEU A 69 11.11 -8.68 6.52
C LEU A 69 10.13 -7.81 7.30
N SER A 70 8.89 -8.26 7.48
CA SER A 70 7.88 -7.57 8.28
C SER A 70 8.22 -7.64 9.76
N ASP A 71 8.59 -8.82 10.26
CA ASP A 71 9.03 -9.02 11.64
C ASP A 71 10.30 -8.21 11.95
N LEU A 72 11.28 -8.27 11.05
CA LEU A 72 12.50 -7.45 11.16
C LEU A 72 12.18 -5.96 11.18
N SER A 73 11.29 -5.49 10.29
CA SER A 73 10.89 -4.09 10.24
C SER A 73 10.26 -3.64 11.56
N HIS A 74 9.41 -4.47 12.15
CA HIS A 74 8.74 -4.19 13.42
C HIS A 74 9.74 -4.15 14.58
N VAL A 75 10.59 -5.17 14.72
CA VAL A 75 11.58 -5.28 15.81
C VAL A 75 12.64 -4.18 15.74
N LEU A 76 13.10 -3.86 14.53
CA LEU A 76 14.13 -2.85 14.31
C LEU A 76 13.55 -1.43 14.25
N GLY A 77 12.24 -1.28 14.07
CA GLY A 77 11.61 0.03 13.91
C GLY A 77 12.06 0.76 12.64
N VAL A 78 12.41 0.01 11.58
CA VAL A 78 12.83 0.54 10.28
C VAL A 78 11.98 -0.07 9.17
N LYS A 79 11.70 0.70 8.12
CA LYS A 79 10.85 0.23 7.01
C LYS A 79 11.65 -0.54 5.96
N LEU A 80 11.77 -1.87 6.08
CA LEU A 80 12.50 -2.70 5.09
C LEU A 80 11.69 -2.96 3.81
N LEU A 81 10.37 -2.97 3.91
CA LEU A 81 9.46 -3.12 2.76
C LEU A 81 8.83 -1.77 2.38
N CYS A 82 8.93 -1.42 1.10
CA CYS A 82 8.25 -0.25 0.55
C CYS A 82 7.16 -0.67 -0.44
N VAL A 83 5.97 -0.97 0.08
CA VAL A 83 4.77 -1.05 -0.74
C VAL A 83 4.28 0.38 -0.97
N LYS A 84 4.30 0.85 -2.22
CA LYS A 84 3.72 2.15 -2.57
C LYS A 84 2.21 2.07 -2.35
N GLU A 85 1.72 2.73 -1.31
CA GLU A 85 0.31 3.08 -1.23
C GLU A 85 0.12 4.29 -2.16
N GLU A 86 -0.24 4.02 -3.42
CA GLU A 86 -0.81 5.07 -4.26
C GLU A 86 -2.03 5.61 -3.50
N PRO A 87 -2.09 6.91 -3.14
CA PRO A 87 -3.29 7.46 -2.53
C PRO A 87 -4.41 7.23 -3.54
N LYS A 88 -5.35 6.32 -3.22
CA LYS A 88 -6.51 6.09 -4.07
C LYS A 88 -7.22 7.45 -4.14
N PRO A 89 -7.38 8.06 -5.32
CA PRO A 89 -8.11 9.32 -5.41
C PRO A 89 -9.47 9.11 -4.75
N VAL A 90 -9.94 10.06 -3.94
CA VAL A 90 -11.18 9.97 -3.15
C VAL A 90 -12.33 9.45 -4.02
N ALA A 91 -12.39 9.87 -5.29
CA ALA A 91 -13.32 9.37 -6.30
C ALA A 91 -13.39 7.82 -6.43
N ARG A 92 -12.25 7.11 -6.31
CA ARG A 92 -12.20 5.63 -6.39
C ARG A 92 -12.70 4.96 -5.10
N GLN A 93 -12.60 5.60 -3.94
CA GLN A 93 -13.23 5.11 -2.70
C GLN A 93 -14.74 5.37 -2.71
N VAL A 94 -15.17 6.56 -3.14
CA VAL A 94 -16.59 6.93 -3.24
C VAL A 94 -17.33 5.99 -4.20
N ALA A 95 -16.76 5.71 -5.38
CA ALA A 95 -17.36 4.77 -6.35
C ALA A 95 -17.54 3.34 -5.79
N ARG A 96 -16.72 2.91 -4.84
CA ARG A 96 -16.89 1.59 -4.18
C ARG A 96 -18.11 1.58 -3.25
N TYR A 97 -18.33 2.67 -2.50
CA TYR A 97 -19.49 2.80 -1.62
C TYR A 97 -20.79 3.04 -2.40
N GLU A 98 -20.75 3.83 -3.48
CA GLU A 98 -21.92 4.05 -4.36
C GLU A 98 -22.42 2.74 -4.99
N ARG A 99 -21.51 1.85 -5.44
CA ARG A 99 -21.92 0.56 -6.01
C ARG A 99 -22.58 -0.37 -4.97
N ILE A 100 -22.13 -0.32 -3.72
CA ILE A 100 -22.73 -1.11 -2.63
C ILE A 100 -24.09 -0.51 -2.25
N ALA A 101 -24.19 0.82 -2.11
CA ALA A 101 -25.43 1.52 -1.79
C ALA A 101 -26.50 1.36 -2.88
N ILE A 102 -26.15 1.58 -4.16
CA ILE A 102 -27.08 1.43 -5.29
C ILE A 102 -27.54 -0.03 -5.43
N ALA A 103 -26.66 -1.01 -5.18
CA ALA A 103 -27.03 -2.42 -5.19
C ALA A 103 -28.02 -2.76 -4.06
N SER A 104 -27.94 -2.10 -2.90
CA SER A 104 -28.91 -2.28 -1.82
C SER A 104 -30.25 -1.58 -2.06
N TYR A 105 -30.29 -0.45 -2.79
CA TYR A 105 -31.55 0.28 -3.06
C TYR A 105 -32.33 -0.24 -4.28
N ARG A 106 -31.71 -1.02 -5.17
CA ARG A 106 -32.36 -1.51 -6.41
C ARG A 106 -33.46 -2.56 -6.18
N GLN A 107 -33.62 -3.11 -4.97
CA GLN A 107 -34.72 -4.05 -4.69
C GLN A 107 -36.03 -3.37 -4.22
N GLU A 108 -36.08 -2.05 -4.02
CA GLU A 108 -37.23 -1.41 -3.35
C GLU A 108 -37.83 -0.18 -4.06
N SER A 109 -37.42 0.14 -5.29
CA SER A 109 -37.83 1.38 -5.98
C SER A 109 -38.64 1.19 -7.28
N ASP A 110 -39.43 0.12 -7.39
CA ASP A 110 -40.55 0.04 -8.37
C ASP A 110 -41.83 0.73 -7.85
N LEU A 111 -41.76 1.43 -6.71
CA LEU A 111 -42.87 2.16 -6.11
C LEU A 111 -42.40 3.56 -5.74
N ILE A 112 -42.58 4.53 -6.65
CA ILE A 112 -43.15 5.88 -6.41
C ILE A 112 -42.99 6.70 -7.70
N ASN A 113 -44.12 6.95 -8.34
CA ASN A 113 -44.30 7.67 -9.59
C ASN A 113 -44.18 9.19 -9.36
N TYR A 114 -43.15 9.82 -9.92
CA TYR A 114 -42.79 11.23 -9.72
C TYR A 114 -43.55 12.18 -10.69
N GLU A 115 -44.83 11.94 -10.95
CA GLU A 115 -45.64 12.83 -11.82
C GLU A 115 -46.70 13.66 -11.07
N SER A 116 -46.74 13.61 -9.74
CA SER A 116 -47.78 14.30 -8.96
C SER A 116 -47.42 15.72 -8.47
N PHE A 117 -46.26 16.28 -8.83
CA PHE A 117 -45.73 17.49 -8.18
C PHE A 117 -45.44 18.71 -9.08
N GLN A 118 -45.87 18.74 -10.35
CA GLN A 118 -45.51 19.85 -11.27
C GLN A 118 -46.67 20.59 -11.96
N THR A 119 -47.89 20.59 -11.43
CA THR A 119 -48.92 21.54 -11.90
C THR A 119 -49.84 22.02 -10.77
N GLY A 120 -49.52 23.18 -10.17
CA GLY A 120 -50.35 23.78 -9.11
C GLY A 120 -49.90 25.14 -8.54
N ILE A 121 -49.63 26.12 -9.42
CA ILE A 121 -49.81 27.61 -9.34
C ILE A 121 -49.82 28.33 -7.96
N VAL A 122 -49.02 29.42 -7.81
CA VAL A 122 -49.43 30.84 -7.52
C VAL A 122 -48.22 31.70 -7.10
N GLN A 123 -47.96 32.82 -7.81
CA GLN A 123 -47.17 33.97 -7.31
C GLN A 123 -48.12 35.06 -6.77
N PRO A 124 -47.84 35.76 -5.65
CA PRO A 124 -48.62 36.91 -5.21
C PRO A 124 -47.97 38.28 -5.52
N SER A 125 -48.73 39.09 -6.26
CA SER A 125 -49.08 40.54 -6.11
C SER A 125 -48.03 41.63 -5.86
N GLU A 126 -48.07 42.67 -6.71
CA GLU A 126 -47.96 44.08 -6.28
C GLU A 126 -49.08 44.92 -6.93
N HIS A 127 -49.79 45.70 -6.10
CA HIS A 127 -50.92 46.55 -6.46
C HIS A 127 -50.48 48.02 -6.66
N HIS A 128 -50.82 48.55 -7.84
CA HIS A 128 -51.47 49.85 -8.15
C HIS A 128 -50.86 51.18 -7.66
N GLU A 129 -50.72 52.13 -8.60
CA GLU A 129 -51.43 53.44 -8.54
C GLU A 129 -51.39 54.22 -9.89
N THR A 130 -52.54 54.28 -10.57
CA THR A 130 -53.36 55.49 -10.90
C THR A 130 -52.81 56.70 -11.72
N GLN A 131 -53.32 56.76 -12.98
CA GLN A 131 -54.01 57.86 -13.73
C GLN A 131 -53.34 58.92 -14.64
N ALA A 132 -54.15 59.21 -15.69
CA ALA A 132 -54.35 60.40 -16.53
C ALA A 132 -53.36 60.57 -17.70
N HIS A 133 -53.77 60.71 -18.97
CA HIS A 133 -54.84 61.53 -19.55
C HIS A 133 -55.34 60.98 -20.89
#